data_AF-A0A0R2LDI3-F1
#
_entry.id   AF-A0A0R2LDI3-F1
#
_cell.length_a   1.000
_cell.length_b   1.000
_cell.length_c   1.000
_cell.angle_alpha   90.00
_cell.angle_beta   90.00
_cell.angle_gamma   90.00
#
_symmetry.space_group_name_H-M   'P 1'
#
loop_
_entity.id
_entity.type
_entity.pdbx_description
1 polymer ?
#
loop_
_entity_poly.entity_id
_entity_poly.type
_entity_poly.pdbx_seq_one_letter_code
_entity_poly.pdbx_strand_id
1 'polypeptide(L)' 'MNPNAIDLSDFTLKDQKVIKDDAKEHIVRAEFNEGLIVITSEDKANNALKLHANFAWKKDGDSWVPNLDEANKAFTDVI' A
#
# COMPACT_ATOMS: atom_id res chain seq x y z
N MET A 1 7.13 -13.36 -15.35
CA MET A 1 6.28 -12.87 -14.25
C MET A 1 7.19 -12.29 -13.18
N ASN A 2 6.80 -11.18 -12.52
CA ASN A 2 7.59 -10.54 -11.47
C ASN A 2 7.21 -11.16 -10.12
N PRO A 3 8.09 -11.92 -9.44
CA PRO A 3 7.77 -12.66 -8.21
C PRO A 3 7.45 -11.78 -6.99
N ASN A 4 7.50 -10.45 -7.16
CA ASN A 4 7.21 -9.44 -6.14
C ASN A 4 6.05 -8.51 -6.56
N ALA A 5 5.21 -8.93 -7.50
CA ALA A 5 4.05 -8.15 -7.89
C ALA A 5 3.03 -8.11 -6.74
N ILE A 6 2.48 -6.93 -6.48
CA ILE A 6 1.35 -6.76 -5.58
C ILE A 6 0.10 -6.81 -6.44
N ASP A 7 -0.84 -7.66 -6.06
CA ASP A 7 -2.11 -7.80 -6.76
C ASP A 7 -3.24 -7.30 -5.85
N LEU A 8 -3.91 -6.24 -6.33
CA LEU A 8 -5.08 -5.63 -5.72
C LEU A 8 -6.29 -5.68 -6.66
N SER A 9 -6.25 -6.52 -7.70
CA SER A 9 -7.28 -6.56 -8.76
C SER A 9 -8.67 -6.96 -8.27
N ASP A 10 -8.74 -7.73 -7.17
CA ASP A 10 -9.99 -8.09 -6.49
C ASP A 10 -10.59 -6.93 -5.67
N PHE A 11 -9.86 -5.82 -5.51
CA PHE A 11 -10.27 -4.68 -4.70
C PHE A 11 -10.56 -3.45 -5.55
N THR A 12 -11.65 -2.76 -5.22
CA THR A 12 -12.04 -1.51 -5.89
C THR A 12 -11.55 -0.32 -5.08
N LEU A 13 -10.79 0.57 -5.72
CA LEU A 13 -10.37 1.84 -5.13
C LEU A 13 -11.60 2.68 -4.77
N LYS A 14 -11.71 3.09 -3.51
CA LYS A 14 -12.78 3.93 -2.97
C LYS A 14 -12.37 5.39 -2.89
N ASP A 15 -11.16 5.65 -2.40
CA ASP A 15 -10.63 6.99 -2.25
C ASP A 15 -9.11 6.99 -2.43
N GLN A 16 -8.57 8.13 -2.86
CA GLN A 16 -7.14 8.34 -2.98
C GLN A 16 -6.80 9.79 -2.65
N LYS A 17 -5.82 9.98 -1.76
CA LYS A 17 -5.38 11.30 -1.31
C LYS A 17 -3.86 11.38 -1.32
N VAL A 18 -3.35 12.46 -1.91
CA VAL A 18 -1.95 12.86 -1.75
C VAL A 18 -1.80 13.49 -0.36
N ILE A 19 -1.06 12.84 0.53
CA ILE A 19 -0.82 13.32 1.90
C ILE A 19 0.32 14.33 1.90
N LYS A 20 1.34 14.09 1.09
CA LYS A 20 2.51 14.96 0.96
C LYS A 20 3.08 14.85 -0.43
N ASP A 21 3.42 16.00 -1.02
CA ASP A 21 4.17 16.05 -2.27
C ASP A 21 5.09 17.27 -2.24
N ASP A 22 6.39 17.02 -2.08
CA ASP A 22 7.42 18.05 -2.11
C ASP A 22 8.67 17.57 -2.87
N ALA A 23 9.75 18.34 -2.81
CA ALA A 23 10.99 18.01 -3.51
C ALA A 23 11.69 16.73 -3.00
N LYS A 24 11.35 16.25 -1.80
CA LYS A 24 11.99 15.10 -1.15
C LYS A 24 11.10 13.86 -1.17
N GLU A 25 9.81 14.02 -0.94
CA GLU A 25 8.92 12.90 -0.72
C GLU A 25 7.59 13.05 -1.46
N HIS A 26 7.04 11.91 -1.89
CA HIS A 26 5.67 11.79 -2.38
C HIS A 26 4.95 10.71 -1.59
N ILE A 27 3.88 11.05 -0.88
CA ILE A 27 3.12 10.13 -0.03
C ILE A 27 1.67 10.13 -0.46
N VAL A 28 1.15 8.95 -0.77
CA VAL A 28 -0.23 8.74 -1.22
C VAL A 28 -0.90 7.71 -0.33
N ARG A 29 -2.09 8.03 0.15
CA ARG A 29 -3.01 7.11 0.83
C ARG A 29 -4.09 6.69 -0.15
N ALA A 30 -4.27 5.40 -0.31
CA ALA A 30 -5.35 4.79 -1.09
C ALA A 30 -6.20 3.92 -0.17
N GLU A 31 -7.51 4.08 -0.25
CA GLU A 31 -8.49 3.26 0.45
C GLU A 31 -9.28 2.45 -0.57
N PHE A 32 -9.44 1.17 -0.31
CA PHE A 32 -10.19 0.24 -1.13
C PHE A 32 -11.45 -0.21 -0.37
N ASN A 33 -12.31 -0.99 -1.03
CA ASN A 33 -13.38 -1.71 -0.33
C ASN A 33 -12.84 -2.60 0.80
N GLU A 34 -13.74 -3.05 1.68
CA GLU A 34 -13.38 -3.82 2.90
C GLU A 34 -12.51 -3.04 3.91
N GLY A 35 -12.41 -1.70 3.77
CA GLY A 35 -11.63 -0.85 4.69
C GLY A 35 -10.11 -1.05 4.57
N LEU A 36 -9.64 -1.58 3.44
CA LEU A 36 -8.23 -1.78 3.18
C LEU A 36 -7.56 -0.46 2.83
N ILE A 37 -6.45 -0.18 3.51
CA ILE A 37 -5.69 1.05 3.32
C ILE A 37 -4.28 0.69 2.92
N VAL A 38 -3.80 1.33 1.85
CA VAL A 38 -2.43 1.24 1.36
C VAL A 38 -1.86 2.65 1.30
N ILE A 39 -0.70 2.84 1.92
CA ILE A 39 0.07 4.07 1.89
C ILE A 39 1.38 3.79 1.18
N THR A 40 1.63 4.50 0.09
CA THR A 40 2.93 4.52 -0.57
C THR A 40 3.69 5.78 -0.17
N SER A 41 4.97 5.63 0.12
CA SER A 41 5.88 6.77 0.31
C SER A 41 7.11 6.58 -0.57
N GLU A 42 7.31 7.52 -1.48
CA GLU A 42 8.49 7.61 -2.32
C GLU A 42 9.46 8.63 -1.73
N ASP A 43 10.69 8.21 -1.48
CA ASP A 43 11.84 9.09 -1.26
C ASP A 43 12.48 9.40 -2.62
N LYS A 44 12.25 10.61 -3.12
CA LYS A 44 12.69 11.07 -4.45
C LYS A 44 14.21 11.23 -4.53
N ALA A 45 14.89 11.45 -3.41
CA ALA A 45 16.34 11.61 -3.39
C ALA A 45 17.05 10.25 -3.56
N ASN A 46 16.49 9.20 -2.96
CA ASN A 46 17.06 7.86 -2.98
C ASN A 46 16.35 6.91 -3.97
N ASN A 47 15.34 7.39 -4.68
CA ASN A 47 14.47 6.58 -5.55
C ASN A 47 13.95 5.32 -4.85
N ALA A 48 13.56 5.47 -3.59
CA ALA A 48 13.13 4.36 -2.73
C ALA A 48 11.63 4.43 -2.49
N LEU A 49 10.92 3.36 -2.84
CA LEU A 49 9.49 3.20 -2.58
C LEU A 49 9.28 2.34 -1.33
N LYS A 50 8.50 2.84 -0.38
CA LYS A 50 7.99 2.05 0.73
C LYS A 50 6.48 1.93 0.62
N LEU A 51 5.98 0.79 1.08
CA LEU A 51 4.58 0.45 1.09
C LEU A 51 4.19 0.07 2.52
N HIS A 52 3.12 0.67 3.00
CA HIS A 52 2.52 0.38 4.29
C HIS A 52 1.05 0.06 4.09
N ALA A 53 0.56 -0.99 4.72
CA ALA A 53 -0.85 -1.36 4.64
C ALA A 53 -1.37 -1.74 6.04
N ASN A 54 -2.68 -1.58 6.26
CA ASN A 54 -3.33 -1.96 7.51
C ASN A 54 -3.54 -3.48 7.68
N PHE A 55 -3.15 -4.27 6.69
CA PHE A 55 -3.20 -5.73 6.66
C PHE A 55 -1.82 -6.34 6.39
N ALA A 56 -1.65 -7.62 6.73
CA ALA A 56 -0.50 -8.39 6.34
C ALA A 56 -0.61 -8.84 4.88
N TRP A 57 0.53 -9.05 4.21
CA TRP A 57 0.55 -9.59 2.85
C TRP A 57 0.69 -11.11 2.91
N LYS A 58 -0.07 -11.83 2.08
CA LYS A 58 0.12 -13.27 1.86
C LYS A 58 0.58 -13.52 0.43
N LYS A 59 1.43 -14.52 0.24
CA LYS A 59 1.88 -14.91 -1.09
C LYS A 59 0.85 -15.82 -1.74
N ASP A 60 0.41 -15.48 -2.94
CA ASP A 60 -0.46 -16.29 -3.77
C ASP A 60 0.19 -16.49 -5.15
N GLY A 61 0.69 -17.70 -5.38
CA GLY A 61 1.54 -18.00 -6.53
C GLY A 61 2.79 -17.10 -6.59
N ASP A 62 2.88 -16.30 -7.65
CA ASP A 62 3.97 -15.35 -7.90
C ASP A 62 3.66 -13.91 -7.46
N SER A 63 2.51 -13.69 -6.82
CA SER A 63 2.03 -12.38 -6.38
C SER A 63 1.87 -12.30 -4.86
N TRP A 64 1.81 -11.08 -4.34
CA TRP A 64 1.42 -10.77 -2.98
C TRP A 64 0.03 -10.14 -2.98
N VAL A 65 -0.88 -10.70 -2.19
CA VAL A 65 -2.26 -10.23 -2.05
C VAL A 65 -2.55 -9.84 -0.60
N PRO A 66 -3.55 -8.97 -0.35
CA PRO A 66 -3.99 -8.67 1.00
C PRO A 66 -4.42 -9.90 1.79
N ASN A 67 -3.98 -10.00 3.05
CA ASN A 67 -4.51 -10.97 4.02
C ASN A 67 -5.62 -10.31 4.84
N LEU A 68 -6.88 -10.57 4.47
CA LEU A 68 -8.05 -10.01 5.13
C LEU A 68 -8.26 -10.54 6.56
N ASP A 69 -7.64 -11.68 6.89
CA ASP A 69 -7.77 -12.31 8.20
C ASP A 69 -6.70 -11.81 9.20
N GLU A 70 -5.72 -11.02 8.74
CA GLU A 70 -4.58 -10.60 9.56
C GLU A 70 -4.27 -9.11 9.39
N ALA A 71 -4.56 -8.33 10.43
CA ALA A 71 -4.21 -6.92 10.48
C ALA A 71 -2.70 -6.71 10.72
N ASN A 72 -2.13 -5.68 10.08
CA ASN A 72 -0.78 -5.23 10.37
C ASN A 72 -0.77 -4.36 11.62
N LYS A 73 -0.32 -4.92 12.74
CA LYS A 73 -0.30 -4.23 14.05
C LYS A 73 0.67 -3.05 14.11
N ALA A 74 1.63 -2.96 13.19
CA ALA A 74 2.56 -1.84 13.09
C ALA A 74 2.07 -0.72 12.17
N PHE A 75 0.85 -0.84 11.62
CA PHE A 75 0.28 0.17 10.76
C PHE A 75 -0.03 1.45 11.54
N THR A 76 0.38 2.59 10.97
CA THR A 76 -0.01 3.93 11.43
C THR A 76 -0.64 4.63 10.24
N ASP A 77 -1.91 5.00 10.38
CA ASP A 77 -2.59 5.79 9.34
C ASP A 77 -2.06 7.22 9.38
N VAL A 78 -1.78 7.77 8.20
CA VAL A 78 -1.25 9.12 8.02
C VAL A 78 -2.33 9.90 7.26
N ILE A 79 -3.20 10.60 8.00
CA ILE A 79 -4.41 11.26 7.49
C ILE A 79 -4.26 12.78 7.51
#